data_AF-A0ABD6W767-F1
#
_entry.id   AF-A0ABD6W767-F1
#
_cell.length_a   1.000
_cell.length_b   1.000
_cell.length_c   1.000
_cell.angle_alpha   90.00
_cell.angle_beta   90.00
_cell.angle_gamma   90.00
#
_symmetry.space_group_name_H-M   'P 1'
#
loop_
_entity.id
_entity.type
_entity.pdbx_description
1 polymer ?
#
loop_
_entity_poly.entity_id
_entity_poly.type
_entity_poly.pdbx_seq_one_letter_code
_entity_poly.pdbx_strand_id
1 'polypeptide(L)'
;MKLSHAVLVYSLLRLAMFAGVFVLVYLSARSFVDSELTAAVTAGFVAAIASLSLSYILLRKPRERIAEAIYERRKDVPRTPTDDDIEDAAVDASHDER
;
A
#
# COMPACT_ATOMS: atom_id res chain seq x y z
N MET A 1 19.05 -7.15 0.34
CA MET A 1 18.81 -5.86 -0.34
C MET A 1 17.58 -5.84 -1.27
N LYS A 2 16.66 -6.83 -1.24
CA LYS A 2 15.53 -6.91 -2.20
C LYS A 2 14.29 -6.09 -1.79
N LEU A 3 14.05 -5.91 -0.49
CA LEU A 3 12.85 -5.24 0.03
C LEU A 3 12.82 -3.73 -0.28
N SER A 4 13.94 -3.04 -0.06
CA SER A 4 14.07 -1.60 -0.33
C SER A 4 13.81 -1.29 -1.81
N HIS A 5 14.39 -2.09 -2.71
CA HIS A 5 14.14 -1.95 -4.14
C HIS A 5 12.66 -2.19 -4.50
N ALA A 6 12.02 -3.22 -3.94
CA ALA A 6 10.60 -3.49 -4.19
C ALA A 6 9.69 -2.34 -3.71
N VAL A 7 9.96 -1.79 -2.52
CA VAL A 7 9.22 -0.63 -1.97
C VAL A 7 9.44 0.62 -2.82
N LEU A 8 10.67 0.87 -3.28
CA LEU A 8 10.99 1.99 -4.16
C LEU A 8 10.27 1.88 -5.51
N VAL A 9 10.35 0.72 -6.17
CA VAL A 9 9.68 0.47 -7.45
C VAL A 9 8.16 0.63 -7.30
N TYR A 10 7.57 0.08 -6.24
CA TYR A 10 6.13 0.23 -5.98
C TYR A 10 5.74 1.69 -5.75
N SER A 11 6.53 2.44 -4.97
CA SER A 11 6.29 3.86 -4.70
C SER A 11 6.42 4.71 -5.97
N LEU A 12 7.46 4.46 -6.78
CA LEU A 12 7.67 5.12 -8.07
C LEU A 12 6.54 4.83 -9.05
N LEU A 13 6.07 3.59 -9.11
CA LEU A 13 4.97 3.21 -9.99
C LEU A 13 3.66 3.87 -9.58
N ARG A 14 3.40 3.99 -8.28
CA ARG A 14 2.25 4.73 -7.76
C ARG A 14 2.34 6.22 -8.06
N LEU A 15 3.53 6.81 -7.92
CA LEU A 15 3.78 8.21 -8.24
C LEU A 15 3.62 8.49 -9.75
N ALA A 16 4.16 7.61 -10.61
CA ALA A 16 4.03 7.72 -12.06
C ALA A 16 2.57 7.61 -12.49
N MET A 17 1.81 6.70 -11.88
CA MET A 17 0.38 6.55 -12.17
C MET A 17 -0.43 7.77 -11.69
N PHE A 18 -0.14 8.31 -10.51
CA PHE A 18 -0.73 9.59 -10.07
C PHE A 18 -0.41 10.72 -11.05
N ALA A 19 0.86 10.86 -11.45
CA ALA A 19 1.29 11.88 -12.41
C ALA A 19 0.56 11.74 -13.75
N GLY A 20 0.41 10.51 -14.26
CA GLY A 20 -0.34 10.24 -15.49
C GLY A 20 -1.82 10.64 -15.39
N VAL A 21 -2.50 10.23 -14.32
CA VAL A 21 -3.90 10.62 -14.08
C VAL A 21 -4.03 12.14 -13.89
N PHE A 22 -3.12 12.76 -13.13
CA PHE A 22 -3.11 14.19 -12.91
C PHE A 22 -2.97 14.97 -14.21
N VAL A 23 -2.03 14.60 -15.09
CA VAL A 23 -1.84 15.26 -16.38
C VAL A 23 -3.12 15.16 -17.23
N LEU A 24 -3.75 13.99 -17.29
CA LEU A 24 -4.99 13.80 -18.05
C LEU A 24 -6.14 14.69 -17.52
N VAL A 25 -6.31 14.72 -16.20
CA VAL A 25 -7.37 15.51 -15.57
C VAL A 25 -7.08 17.01 -15.65
N TYR A 26 -5.84 17.43 -15.40
CA TYR A 26 -5.44 18.84 -15.41
C TYR A 26 -5.54 19.46 -16.81
N LEU A 27 -5.06 18.78 -17.85
CA LEU A 27 -5.19 19.26 -19.23
C LEU A 27 -6.65 19.42 -19.64
N SER A 28 -7.51 18.50 -19.17
CA SER A 28 -8.96 18.61 -19.37
C SER A 28 -9.53 19.80 -18.60
N ALA A 29 -9.24 19.91 -17.29
CA ALA A 29 -9.75 20.95 -16.40
C ALA A 29 -9.36 22.37 -16.82
N ARG A 30 -8.14 22.55 -17.36
CA ARG A 30 -7.67 23.83 -17.92
C ARG A 30 -8.60 24.38 -19.00
N SER A 31 -9.31 23.52 -19.73
CA SER A 31 -10.24 23.96 -20.79
C SER A 31 -11.58 24.45 -20.25
N PHE A 32 -11.94 24.10 -19.00
CA PHE A 32 -13.25 24.39 -18.41
C PHE A 32 -13.19 25.39 -17.25
N VAL A 33 -12.01 25.68 -16.71
CA VAL A 33 -11.82 26.51 -15.51
C VAL A 33 -10.92 27.70 -15.85
N ASP A 34 -11.41 28.91 -15.61
CA ASP A 34 -10.71 30.16 -15.97
C ASP A 34 -9.45 30.42 -15.12
N SER A 35 -9.37 29.82 -13.93
CA SER A 35 -8.23 29.96 -13.01
C SER A 35 -7.33 28.73 -13.05
N GLU A 36 -6.08 28.93 -13.48
CA GLU A 36 -5.03 27.90 -13.50
C GLU A 36 -4.81 27.27 -12.11
N LEU A 37 -4.85 28.07 -11.05
CA LEU A 37 -4.70 27.57 -9.68
C LEU A 37 -5.86 26.66 -9.30
N THR A 38 -7.09 27.08 -9.59
CA THR A 38 -8.28 26.28 -9.28
C THR A 38 -8.27 24.98 -10.07
N ALA A 39 -7.95 25.03 -11.37
CA ALA A 39 -7.81 23.86 -12.22
C ALA A 39 -6.79 22.86 -11.66
N ALA A 40 -5.61 23.34 -11.26
CA ALA A 40 -4.56 22.50 -10.69
C ALA A 40 -4.98 21.85 -9.37
N VAL A 41 -5.62 22.59 -8.46
CA VAL A 41 -6.09 22.06 -7.17
C VAL A 41 -7.18 21.01 -7.38
N THR A 42 -8.21 21.31 -8.17
CA THR A 42 -9.31 20.37 -8.41
C THR A 42 -8.82 19.11 -9.12
N ALA A 43 -7.98 19.26 -10.15
CA ALA A 43 -7.37 18.12 -10.83
C ALA A 43 -6.49 17.29 -9.88
N GLY A 44 -5.75 17.94 -8.97
CA GLY A 44 -4.95 17.28 -7.95
C GLY A 44 -5.78 16.37 -7.05
N PHE A 45 -6.89 16.90 -6.51
CA PHE A 45 -7.80 16.12 -5.66
C PHE A 45 -8.42 14.93 -6.40
N VAL A 46 -8.95 15.16 -7.60
CA VAL A 46 -9.55 14.10 -8.42
C VAL A 46 -8.52 13.03 -8.77
N ALA A 47 -7.32 13.44 -9.20
CA ALA A 47 -6.25 12.51 -9.53
C ALA A 47 -5.74 11.74 -8.32
N ALA A 48 -5.68 12.36 -7.14
CA ALA A 48 -5.26 11.69 -5.91
C ALA A 48 -6.22 10.55 -5.55
N ILE A 49 -7.54 10.81 -5.59
CA ILE A 49 -8.55 9.81 -5.28
C ILE A 49 -8.57 8.72 -6.35
N ALA A 50 -8.60 9.10 -7.64
CA ALA A 50 -8.67 8.15 -8.74
C ALA A 50 -7.42 7.26 -8.81
N SER A 51 -6.23 7.84 -8.70
CA SER A 51 -4.98 7.07 -8.69
C SER A 51 -4.80 6.24 -7.42
N LEU A 52 -5.29 6.69 -6.25
CA LEU A 52 -5.31 5.87 -5.04
C LEU A 52 -6.13 4.61 -5.29
N SER A 53 -7.35 4.74 -5.79
CA SER A 53 -8.23 3.61 -6.11
C SER A 53 -7.61 2.70 -7.17
N LEU A 54 -7.06 3.28 -8.25
CA LEU A 54 -6.44 2.51 -9.33
C LEU A 54 -5.19 1.76 -8.84
N SER A 55 -4.47 2.32 -7.86
CA SER A 55 -3.24 1.73 -7.32
C SER A 55 -3.54 0.41 -6.61
N TYR A 56 -4.66 0.35 -5.89
CA TYR A 56 -5.07 -0.87 -5.21
C TYR A 56 -5.42 -2.01 -6.16
N ILE A 57 -5.93 -1.68 -7.35
CA ILE A 57 -6.36 -2.68 -8.34
C ILE A 57 -5.18 -3.10 -9.22
N LEU A 58 -4.50 -2.14 -9.86
CA LEU A 58 -3.44 -2.43 -10.84
C LEU A 58 -2.14 -2.88 -10.18
N LEU A 59 -1.83 -2.42 -8.96
CA LEU A 59 -0.58 -2.71 -8.26
C LEU A 59 -0.72 -3.83 -7.22
N ARG A 60 -1.73 -4.68 -7.37
CA ARG A 60 -1.99 -5.81 -6.46
C ARG A 60 -0.79 -6.76 -6.35
N LYS A 61 -0.22 -7.19 -7.48
CA LYS A 61 0.94 -8.11 -7.52
C LYS A 61 2.18 -7.57 -6.81
N PRO A 62 2.68 -6.35 -7.09
CA PRO A 62 3.82 -5.82 -6.34
C PRO A 62 3.51 -5.61 -4.85
N ARG A 63 2.26 -5.29 -4.49
CA ARG A 63 1.83 -5.19 -3.08
C ARG A 63 1.96 -6.54 -2.35
N GLU A 64 1.46 -7.62 -2.96
CA GLU A 64 1.54 -8.97 -2.40
C GLU A 64 3.00 -9.40 -2.18
N ARG A 65 3.89 -9.15 -3.16
CA ARG A 65 5.33 -9.43 -3.00
C ARG A 65 5.99 -8.66 -1.86
N ILE A 66 5.61 -7.41 -1.65
CA ILE A 66 6.12 -6.61 -0.52
C ILE A 66 5.61 -7.20 0.80
N ALA A 67 4.34 -7.57 0.88
CA ALA A 67 3.75 -8.16 2.08
C ALA A 67 4.43 -9.49 2.44
N GLU A 68 4.63 -10.38 1.47
CA GLU A 68 5.33 -11.65 1.64
C GLU A 68 6.77 -11.43 2.13
N ALA A 69 7.50 -10.49 1.51
CA ALA A 69 8.88 -10.23 1.90
C ALA A 69 9.01 -9.53 3.26
N ILE A 70 7.99 -8.80 3.72
CA ILE A 70 7.90 -8.29 5.10
C ILE A 70 7.61 -9.43 6.07
N TYR A 71 6.67 -10.32 5.71
CA TYR A 71 6.32 -11.47 6.52
C TYR A 71 7.54 -12.37 6.74
N GLU A 72 8.27 -12.72 5.67
CA GLU A 72 9.48 -13.54 5.74
C GLU A 72 10.53 -12.91 6.67
N ARG A 73 10.71 -11.59 6.59
CA ARG A 73 11.61 -10.87 7.50
C ARG A 73 11.17 -10.87 8.96
N ARG A 74 9.86 -10.90 9.22
CA ARG A 74 9.32 -10.88 10.58
C ARG A 74 9.25 -12.27 11.20
N LYS A 75 9.16 -13.32 10.37
CA LYS A 75 9.14 -14.71 10.80
C LYS A 75 10.42 -15.11 11.54
N ASP A 76 11.57 -14.61 11.09
CA ASP A 76 12.87 -14.91 11.70
C ASP A 76 13.21 -14.02 12.91
N VAL A 77 12.37 -13.02 13.22
CA VAL A 77 12.56 -12.19 14.42
C VAL A 77 11.91 -12.93 15.58
N PRO A 78 12.64 -13.26 16.66
CA PRO A 78 12.04 -13.83 17.86
C PRO A 78 10.96 -12.89 18.35
N ARG A 79 9.70 -13.32 18.24
CA ARG A 79 8.56 -12.60 18.81
C ARG A 79 8.42 -13.06 20.26
N THR A 80 8.38 -12.11 21.19
CA THR A 80 7.97 -12.40 22.57
C THR A 80 6.58 -13.04 22.51
N PRO A 81 6.37 -14.22 23.13
CA PRO A 81 5.06 -14.84 23.20
C PRO A 81 4.02 -13.82 23.66
N THR A 82 2.93 -13.72 22.91
CA THR A 82 1.79 -12.89 23.31
C THR A 82 1.01 -13.61 24.41
N ASP A 83 0.22 -12.87 25.19
CA ASP A 83 -0.60 -13.43 26.27
C ASP A 83 -1.48 -14.58 25.75
N ASP A 84 -2.17 -14.35 24.62
CA ASP A 84 -2.95 -15.35 23.88
C ASP A 84 -2.14 -16.63 23.57
N ASP A 85 -0.86 -16.50 23.16
CA ASP A 85 -0.01 -17.67 22.84
C ASP A 85 0.32 -18.50 24.10
N ILE A 86 0.40 -17.85 25.26
CA ILE A 86 0.68 -18.49 26.55
C ILE A 86 -0.58 -19.19 27.06
N GLU A 87 -1.74 -18.54 26.93
CA GLU A 87 -3.03 -19.10 27.30
C GLU A 87 -3.36 -20.35 26.47
N ASP A 88 -3.21 -20.28 25.14
CA ASP A 88 -3.44 -21.41 24.24
C ASP A 88 -2.50 -22.59 24.57
N ALA A 89 -1.20 -22.32 24.80
CA ALA A 89 -0.24 -23.36 25.16
C ALA A 89 -0.57 -24.04 26.50
N ALA A 90 -1.09 -23.29 27.46
CA ALA A 90 -1.53 -23.84 28.75
C ALA A 90 -2.78 -24.72 28.61
N VAL A 91 -3.72 -24.32 27.74
CA VAL A 91 -4.93 -25.10 27.44
C VAL A 91 -4.58 -26.39 26.71
N ASP A 92 -3.73 -26.33 25.68
CA ASP A 92 -3.31 -27.51 24.93
C ASP A 92 -2.56 -28.52 25.83
N ALA A 93 -1.63 -28.06 26.66
CA ALA A 93 -0.92 -28.91 27.61
C ALA A 93 -1.87 -29.61 28.60
N SER A 94 -2.93 -28.94 29.03
CA SER A 94 -3.93 -29.52 29.94
C SER A 94 -4.83 -30.57 29.29
N HIS A 95 -4.91 -30.56 27.95
CA HIS A 95 -5.77 -31.46 27.18
C HIS A 95 -5.06 -32.78 26.81
N ASP A 96 -3.72 -32.76 26.69
CA ASP A 96 -2.87 -33.93 26.40
C ASP A 96 -2.58 -34.80 27.65
N GLU A 97 -2.80 -34.31 28.87
CA GLU A 97 -2.58 -35.05 30.12
C GLU A 97 -3.78 -35.92 30.59
N ARG A 98 -4.87 -36.01 29.80
CA ARG A 98 -6.05 -36.87 30.07
C ARG A 98 -6.13 -38.09 29.17
#